data_AF-A0A7J8VRD9-F1
#
_entry.id   AF-A0A7J8VRD9-F1
#
_cell.length_a   1.000
_cell.length_b   1.000
_cell.length_c   1.000
_cell.angle_alpha   90.00
_cell.angle_beta   90.00
_cell.angle_gamma   90.00
#
_symmetry.space_group_name_H-M   'P 1'
#
loop_
_entity.id
_entity.type
_entity.pdbx_description
1 polymer ?
#
loop_
_entity_poly.entity_id
_entity_poly.type
_entity_poly.pdbx_seq_one_letter_code
_entity_poly.pdbx_strand_id
1 'polypeptide(L)' 'MGSAQGPTGLDKYLMRSLIGEVIFGGETMRFWDLRALWLEPLIGPNGLDLISLKKDIQPW' A
#
# COMPACT_ATOMS: atom_id res chain seq x y z
N MET A 1 -9.52 -0.44 11.00
CA MET A 1 -9.82 -0.61 9.55
C MET A 1 -8.70 -1.46 8.96
N GLY A 2 -8.73 -2.78 9.15
CA GLY A 2 -7.56 -3.65 8.90
C GLY A 2 -7.82 -4.90 8.09
N SER A 3 -9.02 -5.04 7.51
CA SER A 3 -9.29 -6.11 6.55
C SER A 3 -10.53 -5.71 5.76
N ALA A 4 -10.30 -5.11 4.60
CA ALA A 4 -11.36 -4.88 3.65
C ALA A 4 -11.24 -5.98 2.60
N GLN A 5 -11.77 -7.16 2.89
CA GLN A 5 -11.66 -8.28 1.97
C GLN A 5 -12.46 -7.97 0.69
N GLY A 6 -11.75 -7.87 -0.43
CA GLY A 6 -12.35 -7.68 -1.75
C GLY A 6 -13.09 -8.94 -2.21
N PRO A 7 -13.88 -8.84 -3.30
CA PRO A 7 -14.67 -9.96 -3.83
C PRO A 7 -13.80 -11.17 -4.25
N THR A 8 -12.50 -10.96 -4.47
CA THR A 8 -11.52 -12.00 -4.82
C THR A 8 -10.81 -12.63 -3.61
N GLY A 9 -11.20 -12.28 -2.37
CA GLY A 9 -10.54 -12.79 -1.16
C GLY A 9 -9.19 -12.15 -0.82
N LEU A 10 -8.70 -11.25 -1.67
CA LEU A 10 -7.54 -10.40 -1.39
C LEU A 10 -7.99 -9.11 -0.69
N ASP A 11 -7.12 -8.50 0.11
CA ASP A 11 -7.44 -7.21 0.72
C ASP A 11 -7.54 -6.11 -0.37
N LYS A 12 -8.62 -5.34 -0.28
CA LYS A 12 -9.09 -4.41 -1.30
C LYS A 12 -8.12 -3.26 -1.52
N TYR A 13 -7.34 -2.90 -0.50
CA TYR A 13 -6.49 -1.71 -0.54
C TYR A 13 -5.02 -2.06 -0.54
N LEU A 14 -4.61 -3.10 0.21
CA LEU A 14 -3.22 -3.48 0.35
C LEU A 14 -3.06 -4.98 0.10
N MET A 15 -2.00 -5.36 -0.60
CA MET A 15 -1.63 -6.75 -0.82
C MET A 15 -0.17 -6.95 -0.44
N ARG A 16 0.23 -8.20 -0.23
CA ARG A 16 1.65 -8.55 -0.11
C ARG A 16 2.16 -9.03 -1.45
N SER A 17 3.28 -8.45 -1.89
CA SER A 17 4.06 -8.94 -3.01
C SER A 17 4.62 -10.35 -2.71
N LEU A 18 5.07 -11.06 -3.74
CA LEU A 18 5.69 -12.39 -3.63
C LEU A 18 6.93 -12.39 -2.71
N ILE A 19 7.55 -11.23 -2.51
CA ILE A 19 8.71 -11.00 -1.63
C ILE A 19 8.35 -10.43 -0.25
N GLY A 20 7.05 -10.28 0.06
CA GLY A 20 6.57 -9.84 1.36
C GLY A 20 6.43 -8.33 1.53
N GLU A 21 6.75 -7.53 0.50
CA GLU A 21 6.50 -6.09 0.50
C GLU A 21 5.01 -5.76 0.48
N VAL A 22 4.61 -4.71 1.20
CA VAL A 22 3.24 -4.20 1.18
C VAL A 22 3.07 -3.27 -0.02
N ILE A 23 2.14 -3.61 -0.91
CA ILE A 23 1.86 -2.87 -2.15
C ILE A 23 0.37 -2.55 -2.25
N PHE A 24 0.02 -1.58 -3.10
CA PHE A 24 -1.39 -1.32 -3.40
C PHE A 24 -2.04 -2.51 -4.09
N GLY A 25 -3.23 -2.87 -3.61
CA GLY A 25 -4.05 -3.92 -4.19
C GLY A 25 -4.86 -3.48 -5.41
N GLY A 26 -5.53 -4.44 -6.04
CA GLY A 26 -6.43 -4.21 -7.17
C GLY A 26 -5.70 -3.92 -8.49
N GLU A 27 -6.32 -3.13 -9.35
CA GLU A 27 -5.74 -2.74 -10.65
C GLU A 27 -4.45 -1.92 -10.55
N THR A 28 -4.20 -1.29 -9.40
CA THR A 28 -2.98 -0.51 -9.12
C THR A 28 -1.77 -1.40 -8.78
N MET A 29 -1.97 -2.71 -8.61
CA MET A 29 -0.87 -3.65 -8.36
C MET A 29 0.17 -3.64 -9.48
N ARG A 30 -0.20 -3.31 -10.72
CA ARG A 30 0.72 -3.17 -11.87
C ARG A 30 1.64 -1.93 -11.79
N PHE A 31 1.32 -0.97 -10.91
CA PHE A 31 2.05 0.28 -10.72
C PHE A 31 2.84 0.27 -9.40
N TRP A 32 3.22 -0.90 -8.89
CA TRP A 32 3.90 -1.04 -7.60
C TRP A 32 5.30 -0.38 -7.56
N ASP A 33 5.96 -0.16 -8.71
CA ASP A 33 7.22 0.62 -8.83
C ASP A 33 6.98 2.14 -8.95
N LEU A 34 5.73 2.60 -8.93
CA LEU A 34 5.44 4.03 -8.99
C LEU A 34 6.11 4.76 -7.81
N ARG A 35 7.03 5.66 -8.14
CA ARG A 35 7.67 6.56 -7.18
C ARG A 35 7.18 7.98 -7.43
N ALA A 36 6.59 8.57 -6.40
CA ALA A 36 6.14 9.95 -6.41
C ALA A 36 6.60 10.63 -5.12
N LEU A 37 6.92 11.93 -5.21
CA LEU A 37 7.40 12.74 -4.07
C LEU A 37 6.48 12.68 -2.84
N TRP A 38 5.19 12.44 -3.06
CA TRP A 38 4.21 12.30 -2.00
C TRP A 38 4.00 10.89 -1.46
N LEU A 39 4.50 9.89 -2.19
CA LEU A 39 4.43 8.49 -1.79
C LEU A 39 5.69 8.08 -1.04
N GLU A 40 6.84 8.67 -1.36
CA GLU A 40 8.13 8.46 -0.68
C GLU A 40 8.06 8.51 0.86
N PRO A 41 7.31 9.43 1.52
CA PRO A 41 7.20 9.45 2.98
C PRO A 41 6.42 8.26 3.56
N LEU A 42 5.62 7.59 2.73
CA LEU A 42 4.79 6.44 3.10
C LEU A 42 5.48 5.09 2.78
N ILE A 43 6.64 5.12 2.11
CA ILE A 43 7.45 3.94 1.80
C ILE A 43 8.43 3.70 2.96
N GLY A 44 8.36 2.51 3.53
CA GLY A 44 9.30 1.99 4.51
C GLY A 44 10.23 0.92 3.93
N PRO A 45 11.02 0.25 4.79
CA PRO A 45 11.99 -0.77 4.36
C PRO A 45 11.37 -2.03 3.71
N ASN A 46 10.05 -2.22 3.83
CA ASN A 46 9.31 -3.37 3.28
C ASN A 46 8.14 -2.92 2.38
N GLY A 47 8.29 -1.82 1.65
CA GLY A 47 7.21 -1.21 0.85
C GLY A 47 6.35 -0.25 1.68
N LEU A 48 5.04 -0.19 1.42
CA LEU A 48 4.14 0.75 2.11
C LEU A 48 4.08 0.49 3.62
N ASP A 49 4.41 1.51 4.41
CA ASP A 49 4.35 1.41 5.87
C ASP A 49 2.94 1.72 6.38
N LEU A 50 2.36 0.75 7.11
CA LEU A 50 0.99 0.86 7.65
C LEU A 50 0.86 1.93 8.73
N ILE A 51 1.94 2.25 9.45
CA ILE A 51 1.94 3.25 10.52
C ILE A 51 1.94 4.63 9.89
N SER A 52 2.80 4.87 8.90
CA SER A 52 2.83 6.10 8.10
C SER A 52 1.51 6.32 7.37
N LEU A 53 0.92 5.28 6.76
CA LEU A 53 -0.40 5.40 6.13
C LEU A 53 -1.51 5.76 7.12
N LYS A 54 -1.38 5.41 8.41
CA LYS A 54 -2.39 5.74 9.41
C LYS A 54 -2.19 7.12 10.04
N LYS A 55 -0.95 7.59 10.13
CA LYS A 55 -0.59 8.78 10.93
C LYS A 55 -0.07 9.96 10.11
N ASP A 56 0.51 9.69 8.95
CA ASP A 56 1.34 10.64 8.21
C ASP A 56 0.68 11.10 6.90
N ILE A 57 -0.55 10.67 6.62
CA ILE A 57 -1.33 11.17 5.48
C ILE A 57 -1.56 12.67 5.68
N GLN A 58 -0.96 13.45 4.78
CA GLN A 58 -1.09 14.90 4.75
C GLN A 58 -2.36 15.32 4.00
N PRO A 59 -2.94 16.49 4.33
CA PRO A 59 -4.23 16.94 3.79
C PRO A 59 -4.15 17.65 2.42
N TRP A 60 -2.95 17.81 1.84
CA TRP A 60 -2.76 18.54 0.58
C TRP A 60 -3.26 17.77 -0.64
#